data_AF-A0A2A2I018-F1
#
_entry.id   AF-A0A2A2I018-F1
#
_cell.length_a   1.000
_cell.length_b   1.000
_cell.length_c   1.000
_cell.angle_alpha   90.00
_cell.angle_beta   90.00
_cell.angle_gamma   90.00
#
_symmetry.space_group_name_H-M   'P 1'
#
loop_
_entity.id
_entity.type
_entity.pdbx_description
1 polymer ?
#
loop_
_entity_poly.entity_id
_entity_poly.type
_entity_poly.pdbx_seq_one_letter_code
_entity_poly.pdbx_strand_id
1 'polypeptide(L)'
;MTAPSVADTLREYLSLLDLLDDAYWEAGSIRHKDMLYDIISIFNQEVAELNKLSILDHHYPYEVITEGIRRVMPKLQRLEQEHEEAVQRTTTLTDLKEVQSSVFAILEAQLGDC
;
A
#
# COMPACT_ATOMS: atom_id res chain seq x y z
N MET A 1 7.28 -16.40 -10.93
CA MET A 1 5.93 -16.03 -10.49
C MET A 1 5.40 -15.05 -11.52
N THR A 2 4.18 -15.22 -12.01
CA THR A 2 3.58 -14.26 -12.97
C THR A 2 3.30 -12.96 -12.22
N ALA A 3 3.69 -11.83 -12.80
CA ALA A 3 3.38 -10.52 -12.23
C ALA A 3 1.86 -10.39 -12.00
N PRO A 4 1.42 -9.83 -10.87
CA PRO A 4 0.01 -9.62 -10.58
C PRO A 4 -0.61 -8.71 -11.64
N SER A 5 -1.89 -8.94 -11.97
CA SER A 5 -2.58 -8.06 -12.90
C SER A 5 -2.83 -6.68 -12.30
N VAL A 6 -3.13 -5.69 -13.12
CA VAL A 6 -3.59 -4.37 -12.65
C VAL A 6 -4.83 -4.51 -11.77
N ALA A 7 -5.78 -5.39 -12.12
CA ALA A 7 -6.96 -5.65 -11.29
C ALA A 7 -6.60 -6.19 -9.90
N ASP A 8 -5.72 -7.19 -9.83
CA ASP A 8 -5.29 -7.78 -8.57
C ASP A 8 -4.55 -6.74 -7.72
N THR A 9 -3.67 -5.97 -8.33
CA THR A 9 -2.89 -4.92 -7.65
C THR A 9 -3.79 -3.81 -7.11
N LEU A 10 -4.76 -3.34 -7.91
CA LEU A 10 -5.75 -2.36 -7.46
C LEU A 10 -6.52 -2.85 -6.24
N ARG A 11 -6.92 -4.13 -6.22
CA ARG A 11 -7.65 -4.71 -5.09
C ARG A 11 -6.81 -4.68 -3.81
N GLU A 12 -5.55 -5.11 -3.89
CA GLU A 12 -4.66 -5.12 -2.73
C GLU A 12 -4.32 -3.69 -2.27
N TYR A 13 -4.13 -2.74 -3.19
CA TYR A 13 -3.86 -1.33 -2.84
C TYR A 13 -5.06 -0.66 -2.19
N LEU A 14 -6.28 -0.91 -2.69
CA LEU A 14 -7.51 -0.40 -2.06
C LEU A 14 -7.71 -1.01 -0.67
N SER A 15 -7.48 -2.32 -0.52
CA SER A 15 -7.54 -2.97 0.79
C SER A 15 -6.51 -2.40 1.78
N LEU A 16 -5.30 -2.07 1.30
CA LEU A 16 -4.29 -1.43 2.13
C LEU A 16 -4.72 -0.02 2.53
N LEU A 17 -5.26 0.76 1.59
CA LEU A 17 -5.73 2.12 1.84
C LEU A 17 -6.83 2.17 2.91
N ASP A 18 -7.80 1.26 2.86
CA ASP A 18 -8.88 1.18 3.84
C ASP A 18 -8.31 0.89 5.25
N LEU A 19 -7.39 -0.06 5.36
CA LEU A 19 -6.74 -0.40 6.64
C LEU A 19 -5.82 0.71 7.16
N LEU A 20 -5.15 1.43 6.27
CA LEU A 20 -4.34 2.60 6.64
C LEU A 20 -5.21 3.76 7.13
N ASP A 21 -6.40 3.95 6.57
CA ASP A 21 -7.35 4.97 7.05
C ASP A 21 -7.85 4.63 8.47
N ASP A 22 -8.21 3.37 8.72
CA ASP A 22 -8.54 2.90 10.07
C ASP A 22 -7.38 3.13 11.04
N ALA A 23 -6.16 2.73 10.66
CA ALA A 23 -4.95 2.98 11.44
C ALA A 23 -4.71 4.49 11.69
N TYR A 24 -4.98 5.34 10.71
CA TYR A 24 -4.82 6.80 10.82
C TYR A 24 -5.79 7.40 11.85
N TRP A 25 -7.03 6.93 11.87
CA TRP A 25 -8.01 7.36 12.86
C TRP A 25 -7.68 6.86 14.27
N GLU A 26 -7.13 5.65 14.38
CA GLU A 26 -6.70 5.03 15.64
C GLU A 26 -5.40 5.61 16.21
N ALA A 27 -4.52 6.14 15.37
CA ALA A 27 -3.23 6.64 15.79
C ALA A 27 -3.36 7.75 16.84
N GLY A 28 -2.74 7.51 18.01
CA GLY A 28 -2.78 8.44 19.15
C GLY A 28 -1.79 9.60 19.06
N SER A 29 -0.86 9.58 18.10
CA SER A 29 0.18 10.61 17.95
C SER A 29 0.13 11.27 16.57
N ILE A 30 0.40 12.58 16.52
CA ILE A 30 0.48 13.33 15.26
C ILE A 30 1.56 12.74 14.34
N ARG A 31 2.69 12.29 14.92
CA ARG A 31 3.78 11.66 14.17
C ARG A 31 3.33 10.41 13.41
N HIS A 32 2.55 9.53 14.06
CA HIS A 32 2.03 8.32 13.39
C HIS A 32 0.99 8.68 12.33
N LYS A 33 0.15 9.69 12.59
CA LYS A 33 -0.80 10.22 11.60
C LYS A 33 -0.12 10.77 10.36
N ASP A 34 0.96 11.55 10.53
CA ASP A 34 1.72 12.09 9.40
C ASP A 34 2.35 10.97 8.56
N MET A 35 2.93 9.95 9.21
CA MET A 35 3.48 8.78 8.53
C MET A 35 2.42 7.99 7.75
N LEU A 36 1.27 7.71 8.38
CA LEU A 36 0.17 6.99 7.74
C LEU A 36 -0.39 7.79 6.57
N TYR A 37 -0.62 9.09 6.74
CA TYR A 37 -1.14 9.96 5.69
C TYR A 37 -0.18 10.09 4.50
N ASP A 38 1.13 10.17 4.75
CA ASP A 38 2.15 10.19 3.70
C ASP A 38 2.09 8.90 2.84
N ILE A 39 1.95 7.73 3.48
CA ILE A 39 1.78 6.46 2.75
C ILE A 39 0.44 6.44 1.99
N ILE A 40 -0.66 6.81 2.63
CA ILE A 40 -2.00 6.90 2.01
C ILE A 40 -1.97 7.80 0.77
N SER A 41 -1.30 8.95 0.86
CA SER A 41 -1.20 9.90 -0.25
C SER A 41 -0.46 9.31 -1.46
N ILE A 42 0.60 8.53 -1.22
CA ILE A 42 1.37 7.87 -2.29
C ILE A 42 0.50 6.83 -3.00
N PHE A 43 -0.17 5.95 -2.24
CA PHE A 43 -1.02 4.91 -2.81
C PHE A 43 -2.25 5.47 -3.52
N ASN A 44 -2.87 6.53 -3.00
CA ASN A 44 -3.97 7.21 -3.70
C ASN A 44 -3.54 7.77 -5.05
N GLN A 45 -2.31 8.30 -5.16
CA GLN A 45 -1.81 8.80 -6.43
C GLN A 45 -1.62 7.66 -7.44
N GLU A 46 -1.06 6.52 -7.02
CA GLU A 46 -0.90 5.35 -7.88
C GLU A 46 -2.25 4.78 -8.33
N VAL A 47 -3.18 4.59 -7.39
CA VAL A 47 -4.53 4.11 -7.68
C VAL A 47 -5.25 5.06 -8.65
N ALA A 48 -5.05 6.37 -8.51
CA ALA A 48 -5.60 7.34 -9.45
C ALA A 48 -5.01 7.22 -10.86
N GLU A 49 -3.71 6.93 -10.99
CA GLU A 49 -3.10 6.65 -12.30
C GLU A 49 -3.58 5.31 -12.90
N LEU A 50 -3.67 4.26 -12.10
CA LEU A 50 -4.16 2.95 -12.54
C LEU A 50 -5.62 3.02 -13.01
N ASN A 51 -6.47 3.79 -12.32
CA ASN A 51 -7.86 3.99 -12.72
C ASN A 51 -8.04 4.80 -14.02
N LYS A 52 -6.99 5.43 -14.55
CA LYS A 52 -7.03 6.06 -15.88
C LYS A 52 -6.88 5.04 -17.01
N LEU A 53 -6.39 3.83 -16.71
CA LEU A 53 -6.33 2.74 -17.67
C LEU A 53 -7.74 2.28 -18.04
N SER A 54 -7.89 1.70 -19.23
CA SER A 54 -9.15 1.07 -19.60
C SER A 54 -9.40 -0.13 -18.72
N ILE A 55 -10.65 -0.36 -18.29
CA ILE A 55 -11.03 -1.59 -17.57
C ILE A 55 -10.69 -2.84 -18.39
N LEU A 56 -10.73 -2.73 -19.72
CA LEU A 56 -10.33 -3.80 -20.63
C LEU A 56 -8.84 -4.15 -20.49
N ASP A 57 -8.00 -3.20 -20.07
CA ASP A 57 -6.56 -3.38 -19.91
C ASP A 57 -6.19 -3.92 -18.51
N HIS A 58 -7.15 -4.06 -17.60
CA HIS A 58 -6.87 -4.48 -16.22
C HIS A 58 -6.36 -5.92 -16.08
N HIS A 59 -6.45 -6.74 -17.14
CA HIS A 59 -5.88 -8.08 -17.18
C HIS A 59 -4.39 -8.08 -17.50
N TYR A 60 -3.81 -6.96 -17.93
CA TYR A 60 -2.38 -6.86 -18.18
C TYR A 60 -1.60 -6.84 -16.85
N PRO A 61 -0.31 -7.25 -16.88
CA PRO A 61 0.58 -7.11 -15.75
C PRO A 61 0.61 -5.68 -15.23
N TYR A 62 0.60 -5.53 -13.91
CA TYR A 62 0.84 -4.23 -13.29
C TYR A 62 2.26 -3.75 -13.57
N GLU A 63 2.40 -2.45 -13.79
CA GLU A 63 3.67 -1.73 -13.87
C GLU A 63 3.57 -0.45 -13.04
N VAL A 64 4.63 -0.12 -12.31
CA VAL A 64 4.67 1.08 -11.46
C VAL A 64 4.62 2.35 -12.31
N ILE A 65 3.59 3.17 -12.10
CA ILE A 65 3.38 4.40 -12.87
C ILE A 65 3.99 5.61 -12.15
N THR A 66 3.77 5.76 -10.84
CA THR A 66 4.22 6.92 -10.08
C THR A 66 5.60 6.75 -9.45
N GLU A 67 6.36 7.84 -9.41
CA GLU A 67 7.65 7.89 -8.70
C GLU A 67 7.51 7.73 -7.18
N GLY A 68 6.33 8.03 -6.62
CA GLY A 68 6.04 7.87 -5.20
C GLY A 68 6.14 6.40 -4.78
N ILE A 69 5.56 5.49 -5.57
CA ILE A 69 5.60 4.05 -5.31
C ILE A 69 7.01 3.49 -5.39
N ARG A 70 7.85 3.98 -6.30
CA ARG A 70 9.27 3.56 -6.39
C ARG A 70 10.05 3.80 -5.09
N ARG A 71 9.58 4.72 -4.23
CA ARG A 71 10.23 5.11 -2.96
C ARG A 71 9.40 4.76 -1.73
N VAL A 72 8.31 4.00 -1.88
CA VAL A 72 7.39 3.69 -0.77
C VAL A 72 7.91 2.57 0.12
N MET A 73 8.79 1.70 -0.40
CA MET A 73 9.30 0.52 0.31
C MET A 73 9.88 0.84 1.70
N PRO A 74 10.78 1.82 1.88
CA PRO A 74 11.32 2.14 3.21
C PRO A 74 10.25 2.72 4.16
N LYS A 75 9.21 3.37 3.63
CA LYS A 75 8.11 3.91 4.44
C LYS A 75 7.22 2.80 4.98
N LEU A 76 6.92 1.80 4.15
CA LEU A 76 6.19 0.61 4.56
C LEU A 76 6.96 -0.23 5.58
N GLN A 77 8.27 -0.42 5.38
CA GLN A 77 9.13 -1.13 6.35
C GLN A 77 9.20 -0.39 7.69
N ARG A 78 9.24 0.94 7.66
CA ARG A 78 9.17 1.74 8.89
C ARG A 78 7.83 1.59 9.58
N LEU A 79 6.73 1.62 8.83
CA LEU A 79 5.40 1.40 9.37
C LEU A 79 5.31 0.02 10.04
N GLU A 80 5.82 -1.04 9.40
CA GLU A 80 5.88 -2.40 9.97
C GLU A 80 6.58 -2.46 11.33
N GLN A 81 7.68 -1.72 11.50
CA GLN A 81 8.40 -1.64 12.78
C GLN A 81 7.63 -0.87 13.86
N GLU A 82 6.85 0.14 13.47
CA GLU A 82 6.08 1.01 14.38
C GLU A 82 4.62 0.56 14.55
N HIS A 83 4.22 -0.58 13.97
CA HIS A 83 2.83 -1.08 13.93
C HIS A 83 2.11 -1.12 15.28
N GLU A 84 2.77 -1.65 16.31
CA GLU A 84 2.18 -1.81 17.65
C GLU A 84 1.97 -0.48 18.38
N GLU A 85 2.72 0.56 18.00
CA GLU A 85 2.59 1.91 18.55
C GLU A 85 1.68 2.81 17.71
N ALA A 86 1.58 2.52 16.40
CA ALA A 86 0.78 3.27 15.44
C ALA A 86 -0.70 2.81 15.42
N VAL A 87 -0.96 1.51 15.58
CA VAL A 87 -2.29 0.91 15.48
C VAL A 87 -2.74 0.38 16.85
N GLN A 88 -3.84 0.91 17.38
CA GLN A 88 -4.28 0.56 18.74
C GLN A 88 -5.20 -0.66 18.78
N ARG A 89 -5.95 -0.95 17.71
CA ARG A 89 -6.87 -2.09 17.66
C ARG A 89 -6.17 -3.33 17.10
N THR A 90 -6.25 -4.43 17.84
CA THR A 90 -5.63 -5.71 17.48
C THR A 90 -6.15 -6.30 16.17
N THR A 91 -7.41 -6.02 15.82
CA THR A 91 -8.00 -6.48 14.54
C THR A 91 -7.36 -5.76 13.36
N THR A 92 -7.35 -4.42 13.38
CA THR A 92 -6.72 -3.57 12.35
C THR A 92 -5.25 -3.91 12.17
N LEU A 93 -4.54 -4.16 13.27
CA LEU A 93 -3.14 -4.57 13.26
C LEU A 93 -2.91 -5.92 12.54
N THR A 94 -3.78 -6.89 12.76
CA THR A 94 -3.64 -8.23 12.16
C THR A 94 -3.91 -8.16 10.66
N ASP A 95 -5.02 -7.53 10.29
CA ASP A 95 -5.42 -7.37 8.89
C ASP A 95 -4.39 -6.53 8.11
N LEU A 96 -3.84 -5.47 8.72
CA LEU A 96 -2.81 -4.64 8.11
C LEU A 96 -1.53 -5.42 7.82
N LYS A 97 -1.09 -6.30 8.73
CA LYS A 97 0.11 -7.13 8.52
C LYS A 97 -0.06 -8.11 7.36
N GLU A 98 -1.24 -8.71 7.23
CA GLU A 98 -1.55 -9.63 6.13
C GLU A 98 -1.54 -8.89 4.79
N VAL A 99 -2.25 -7.77 4.68
CA VAL A 99 -2.33 -7.00 3.43
C VAL A 99 -1.00 -6.35 3.08
N GLN A 100 -0.24 -5.86 4.06
CA GLN A 100 1.11 -5.34 3.80
C GLN A 100 2.04 -6.41 3.24
N SER A 101 1.95 -7.65 3.72
CA SER A 101 2.75 -8.77 3.19
C SER A 101 2.44 -9.01 1.70
N SER A 102 1.16 -8.98 1.32
CA SER A 102 0.74 -9.06 -0.09
C SER A 102 1.31 -7.90 -0.91
N VAL A 103 1.19 -6.66 -0.42
CA VAL A 103 1.68 -5.47 -1.11
C VAL A 103 3.21 -5.46 -1.24
N PHE A 104 3.95 -5.92 -0.24
CA PHE A 104 5.40 -6.08 -0.33
C PHE A 104 5.78 -7.05 -1.46
N ALA A 105 5.12 -8.20 -1.57
CA ALA A 105 5.39 -9.15 -2.65
C ALA A 105 5.13 -8.54 -4.04
N ILE A 106 4.08 -7.72 -4.19
CA ILE A 106 3.80 -6.99 -5.43
C ILE A 106 4.95 -6.01 -5.73
N LEU A 107 5.34 -5.20 -4.75
CA LEU A 107 6.37 -4.18 -4.94
C LEU A 107 7.76 -4.79 -5.19
N GLU A 108 8.11 -5.88 -4.52
CA GLU A 108 9.36 -6.61 -4.77
C GLU A 108 9.41 -7.20 -6.18
N ALA A 109 8.30 -7.75 -6.67
CA ALA A 109 8.22 -8.26 -8.04
C ALA A 109 8.39 -7.16 -9.11
N GLN A 110 8.12 -5.90 -8.76
CA GLN A 110 8.18 -4.76 -9.68
C GLN A 110 9.44 -3.91 -9.55
N LEU A 111 10.03 -3.85 -8.34
CA LEU A 111 11.17 -3.00 -8.01
C LEU A 111 12.45 -3.81 -7.77
N GLY A 112 12.37 -5.13 -7.64
CA GLY A 112 13.49 -6.03 -7.34
C GLY A 112 14.47 -6.29 -8.49
N ASP A 113 14.19 -5.80 -9.71
CA ASP A 113 15.06 -5.92 -10.89
C ASP A 113 15.95 -4.67 -11.12
N CYS A 114 16.23 -3.86 -10.10
CA CYS A 114 17.17 -2.73 -10.16
C CYS A 114 18.53 -3.03 -9.51
#